data_AF-A0A439K841-F1
#
_entry.id   AF-A0A439K841-F1
#
_cell.length_a   1.000
_cell.length_b   1.000
_cell.length_c   1.000
_cell.angle_alpha   90.00
_cell.angle_beta   90.00
_cell.angle_gamma   90.00
#
_symmetry.space_group_name_H-M   'P 1'
#
loop_
_entity.id
_entity.type
_entity.pdbx_description
1 polymer ?
#
loop_
_entity_poly.entity_id
_entity_poly.type
_entity_poly.pdbx_seq_one_letter_code
_entity_poly.pdbx_strand_id
1 'polypeptide(L)' 'IIDKQTSNWKREEAQNLMTNWLSTGTQFDGVIANNDESAIGAIQAMKAANIDMKSVVVGGVDATQDALAAMQAGDLDVT' A
#
# COMPACT_ATOMS: atom_id res chain seq x y z
N ILE A 1 12.03 -8.18 -4.97
CA ILE A 1 10.66 -8.10 -5.55
C ILE A 1 10.11 -9.52 -5.56
N ILE A 2 9.03 -9.76 -4.83
CA ILE A 2 8.43 -11.10 -4.66
C ILE A 2 7.10 -11.25 -5.43
N ASP A 3 6.43 -10.15 -5.77
CA ASP A 3 5.35 -10.07 -6.76
C ASP A 3 5.32 -8.67 -7.40
N LYS A 4 4.70 -8.53 -8.58
CA LYS A 4 4.47 -7.26 -9.27
C LYS A 4 3.21 -7.35 -10.13
N GLN A 5 2.24 -6.48 -9.84
CA GLN A 5 0.99 -6.40 -10.58
C GLN A 5 0.60 -4.93 -10.84
N THR A 6 -0.23 -4.70 -11.86
CA THR A 6 -0.67 -3.36 -12.27
C THR A 6 -2.04 -3.07 -11.71
N SER A 7 -2.17 -2.00 -10.91
CA SER A 7 -3.42 -1.50 -10.33
C SER A 7 -4.09 -0.40 -11.18
N ASN A 8 -3.57 -0.12 -12.37
CA ASN A 8 -4.06 0.95 -13.26
C ASN A 8 -4.23 2.31 -12.56
N TRP A 9 -3.35 2.62 -11.60
CA TRP A 9 -3.41 3.86 -10.80
C TRP A 9 -4.71 4.03 -10.01
N LYS A 10 -5.48 2.96 -9.80
CA LYS A 10 -6.75 2.99 -9.08
C LYS A 10 -6.60 2.38 -7.69
N ARG A 11 -7.11 3.11 -6.70
CA ARG A 11 -7.14 2.70 -5.29
C ARG A 11 -7.81 1.35 -5.06
N GLU A 12 -9.01 1.17 -5.63
CA GLU A 12 -9.78 -0.07 -5.47
C GLU A 12 -9.05 -1.29 -6.06
N GLU A 13 -8.44 -1.14 -7.24
CA GLU A 13 -7.68 -2.23 -7.85
C GLU A 13 -6.45 -2.59 -7.01
N ALA A 14 -5.72 -1.60 -6.49
CA ALA A 14 -4.58 -1.85 -5.61
C ALA A 14 -5.01 -2.53 -4.29
N GLN A 15 -6.15 -2.13 -3.72
CA GLN A 15 -6.71 -2.78 -2.53
C GLN A 15 -7.05 -4.25 -2.79
N ASN A 16 -7.68 -4.56 -3.92
CA ASN A 16 -8.01 -5.92 -4.31
C ASN A 16 -6.75 -6.77 -4.52
N LEU A 17 -5.75 -6.23 -5.22
CA LEU A 17 -4.46 -6.89 -5.45
C LEU A 17 -3.75 -7.22 -4.13
N MET A 18 -3.65 -6.24 -3.23
CA MET A 18 -3.00 -6.44 -1.94
C MET A 18 -3.78 -7.43 -1.06
N THR A 19 -5.11 -7.39 -1.07
CA THR A 19 -5.95 -8.38 -0.35
C THR A 19 -5.69 -9.80 -0.84
N ASN A 20 -5.65 -9.99 -2.16
CA ASN A 20 -5.32 -11.28 -2.75
C ASN A 20 -3.91 -11.72 -2.38
N TRP A 21 -2.94 -10.81 -2.36
CA TRP A 21 -1.58 -11.12 -1.98
C TRP A 21 -1.47 -11.55 -0.50
N LEU A 22 -2.08 -10.81 0.42
CA LEU A 22 -2.12 -11.16 1.84
C LEU A 22 -2.70 -12.56 2.08
N SER A 23 -3.68 -12.97 1.26
CA SER A 23 -4.28 -14.31 1.34
C SER A 23 -3.30 -15.45 1.05
N THR A 24 -2.20 -15.18 0.34
CA THR A 24 -1.16 -16.19 0.05
C THR A 24 -0.32 -16.55 1.28
N GLY A 25 -0.33 -15.72 2.33
CA GLY A 25 0.53 -15.86 3.50
C GLY A 25 2.01 -15.58 3.23
N THR A 26 2.36 -15.07 2.04
CA THR A 26 3.72 -14.69 1.69
C THR A 26 4.15 -13.49 2.53
N GLN A 27 5.26 -13.63 3.26
CA GLN A 27 5.84 -12.52 4.03
C GLN A 27 6.51 -11.50 3.12
N PHE A 28 6.43 -10.23 3.50
CA PHE A 28 7.01 -9.11 2.77
C PHE A 28 7.38 -8.00 3.76
N ASP A 29 8.41 -7.22 3.40
CA ASP A 29 8.91 -6.13 4.25
C ASP A 29 8.43 -4.74 3.76
N GLY A 30 7.91 -4.66 2.54
CA GLY A 30 7.46 -3.38 1.99
C GLY A 30 6.70 -3.46 0.67
N VAL A 31 6.03 -2.36 0.35
CA VAL A 31 5.23 -2.14 -0.85
C VAL A 31 5.68 -0.86 -1.54
N ILE A 32 5.97 -0.94 -2.83
CA ILE A 32 6.29 0.24 -3.66
C ILE A 32 5.18 0.37 -4.70
N ALA A 33 4.51 1.50 -4.68
CA ALA A 33 3.44 1.85 -5.61
C ALA A 33 3.88 2.97 -6.53
N ASN A 34 3.45 2.90 -7.79
CA ASN A 34 3.80 3.91 -8.79
C ASN A 34 3.03 5.23 -8.62
N ASN A 35 2.00 5.25 -7.77
CA ASN A 35 1.32 6.47 -7.34
C ASN A 35 0.67 6.31 -5.95
N ASP A 36 0.25 7.44 -5.40
CA ASP A 36 -0.41 7.53 -4.10
C ASP A 36 -1.71 6.73 -4.02
N GLU A 37 -2.55 6.77 -5.07
CA GLU A 37 -3.81 6.00 -5.07
C GLU A 37 -3.57 4.51 -4.87
N SER A 38 -2.53 3.98 -5.52
CA SER A 38 -2.16 2.58 -5.39
C SER A 38 -1.54 2.28 -4.03
N ALA A 39 -0.71 3.17 -3.49
CA ALA A 39 -0.16 3.04 -2.14
C ALA A 39 -1.27 3.01 -1.08
N ILE A 40 -2.20 3.95 -1.16
CA ILE A 40 -3.34 4.06 -0.24
C ILE A 40 -4.24 2.83 -0.34
N GLY A 41 -4.51 2.32 -1.54
CA GLY A 41 -5.28 1.08 -1.71
C GLY A 41 -4.60 -0.12 -1.02
N ALA A 42 -3.29 -0.26 -1.17
CA ALA A 42 -2.53 -1.30 -0.48
C ALA A 42 -2.56 -1.13 1.05
N ILE A 43 -2.40 0.09 1.56
CA ILE A 43 -2.52 0.42 2.99
C ILE A 43 -3.89 0.01 3.53
N GLN A 44 -4.97 0.33 2.81
CA GLN A 44 -6.33 -0.01 3.23
C GLN A 44 -6.51 -1.54 3.36
N ALA A 45 -5.99 -2.32 2.42
CA ALA A 45 -6.01 -3.78 2.50
C ALA A 45 -5.19 -4.31 3.68
N MET A 46 -3.97 -3.78 3.89
CA MET A 46 -3.11 -4.17 5.01
C MET A 46 -3.75 -3.87 6.37
N LYS A 47 -4.33 -2.68 6.54
CA LYS A 47 -5.05 -2.30 7.76
C LYS A 47 -6.29 -3.16 7.99
N ALA A 48 -7.04 -3.47 6.94
CA ALA A 48 -8.19 -4.39 7.03
C ALA A 48 -7.78 -5.81 7.46
N ALA A 49 -6.56 -6.24 7.12
CA ALA A 49 -5.97 -7.49 7.57
C ALA A 49 -5.25 -7.40 8.93
N ASN A 50 -5.34 -6.27 9.65
CA ASN A 50 -4.65 -6.00 10.92
C ASN A 50 -3.11 -6.11 10.85
N ILE A 51 -2.52 -5.78 9.70
CA ILE A 51 -1.07 -5.61 9.59
C ILE A 51 -0.67 -4.32 10.32
N ASP A 52 0.36 -4.38 11.16
CA ASP A 52 0.94 -3.19 11.77
C ASP A 52 1.71 -2.40 10.72
N MET A 53 1.25 -1.19 10.39
CA MET A 53 1.90 -0.35 9.40
C MET A 53 3.33 0.05 9.79
N LYS A 54 3.70 -0.03 11.07
CA LYS A 54 5.10 0.18 11.50
C LYS A 54 6.04 -0.97 11.14
N SER A 55 5.48 -2.13 10.79
CA SER A 55 6.24 -3.32 10.41
C SER A 55 6.50 -3.45 8.90
N VAL A 56 5.91 -2.57 8.09
CA VAL A 56 5.97 -2.62 6.63
C VAL A 56 6.31 -1.24 6.09
N VAL A 57 7.28 -1.14 5.18
CA VAL A 57 7.58 0.13 4.50
C VAL A 57 6.68 0.31 3.28
N VAL A 58 5.96 1.42 3.18
CA VAL A 58 5.09 1.74 2.02
C VAL A 58 5.53 3.02 1.34
N GLY A 59 5.75 2.94 0.02
CA GLY A 59 6.07 4.09 -0.82
C GLY A 59 5.03 4.34 -1.90
N GLY A 60 4.64 5.61 -2.05
CA GLY A 60 3.84 6.16 -3.15
C GLY A 60 4.64 7.18 -3.95
N VAL A 61 3.95 7.84 -4.87
CA VAL A 61 4.44 8.96 -5.68
C VAL A 61 3.22 9.85 -5.94
N ASP A 62 3.36 11.17 -5.76
CA ASP A 62 2.50 12.26 -6.28
C ASP A 62 2.31 13.39 -5.24
N ALA A 63 2.62 13.13 -3.97
CA ALA A 63 2.44 14.04 -2.84
C ALA A 63 1.01 14.61 -2.73
N THR A 64 0.01 13.76 -3.01
CA THR A 64 -1.41 14.09 -2.84
C THR A 64 -1.74 14.39 -1.38
N GLN A 65 -2.83 15.13 -1.15
CA GLN A 65 -3.26 15.46 0.22
C GLN A 65 -3.55 14.21 1.05
N ASP A 66 -4.13 13.18 0.44
CA ASP A 66 -4.40 11.90 1.11
C ASP A 66 -3.10 11.18 1.50
N ALA A 67 -2.08 11.19 0.63
CA ALA A 67 -0.78 10.61 0.94
C ALA A 67 -0.07 11.35 2.08
N LEU A 68 -0.10 12.68 2.07
CA LEU A 68 0.46 13.48 3.17
C LEU A 68 -0.26 13.21 4.49
N ALA A 69 -1.59 13.02 4.47
CA ALA A 69 -2.35 12.62 5.66
C ALA A 69 -1.96 11.20 6.12
N ALA A 70 -1.78 10.26 5.19
CA ALA A 70 -1.31 8.90 5.50
C ALA A 70 0.11 8.91 6.08
N MET A 71 1.01 9.78 5.60
CA MET A 71 2.33 9.97 6.19
C MET A 71 2.26 10.51 7.61
N GLN A 72 1.41 11.51 7.86
CA GLN A 72 1.20 12.04 9.21
C GLN A 72 0.62 10.98 10.17
N ALA A 73 -0.22 10.08 9.66
CA ALA A 73 -0.74 8.95 10.43
C ALA A 73 0.31 7.84 10.68
N GLY A 74 1.44 7.85 9.97
CA GLY A 74 2.46 6.81 10.01
C GLY A 74 2.06 5.54 9.22
N ASP A 75 1.12 5.66 8.29
CA ASP A 75 0.68 4.57 7.42
C ASP A 75 1.47 4.53 6.09
N LEU A 76 2.05 5.65 5.67
CA LEU A 76 2.85 5.80 4.45
C LEU A 76 4.22 6.39 4.79
N ASP A 77 5.31 5.83 4.28
CA ASP A 77 6.67 6.27 4.63
C ASP A 77 7.24 7.30 3.66
N VAL A 78 6.81 7.26 2.39
CA VAL A 78 7.29 8.18 1.35
C VAL A 78 6.24 8.35 0.24
N THR A 79 6.21 9.54 -0.35
CA THR A 79 5.38 9.95 -1.50
C THR A 79 6.18 10.93 -2.36
#